data_AF-A0A963HHJ1-F1
#
_entry.id   AF-A0A963HHJ1-F1
#
_cell.length_a   1.000
_cell.length_b   1.000
_cell.length_c   1.000
_cell.angle_alpha   90.00
_cell.angle_beta   90.00
_cell.angle_gamma   90.00
#
_symmetry.space_group_name_H-M   'P 1'
#
loop_
_entity.id
_entity.type
_entity.pdbx_description
1 polymer ?
#
loop_
_entity_poly.entity_id
_entity_poly.type
_entity_poly.pdbx_seq_one_letter_code
_entity_poly.pdbx_strand_id
1 'polypeptide(L)'
;MRASRRPRGARGIILLEVLISVLVLAFGVLGIIGLQAAAIQHTTSAKYRTDASFIANARIGEIWAGPNAPGTFGEADTDVSAAFPGASLPNGKRTTTIAGERVTVTVTWQAPGADRVSNVVVVAHVAK
;
A
#
# COMPACT_ATOMS: atom_id res chain seq x y z
N MET A 1 30.35 5.60 -70.29
CA MET A 1 30.30 4.87 -68.99
C MET A 1 30.48 5.86 -67.85
N ARG A 2 29.46 6.10 -67.00
CA ARG A 2 29.60 6.94 -65.79
C ARG A 2 29.80 6.02 -64.58
N ALA A 3 30.93 6.17 -63.89
CA ALA A 3 31.24 5.41 -62.69
C ALA A 3 30.40 5.91 -61.50
N SER A 4 29.57 5.03 -60.94
CA SER A 4 28.80 5.28 -59.72
C SER A 4 29.74 5.25 -58.52
N ARG A 5 30.02 6.41 -57.92
CA ARG A 5 30.81 6.54 -56.69
C ARG A 5 29.89 6.20 -55.52
N ARG A 6 30.01 4.99 -54.95
CA ARG A 6 29.30 4.63 -53.72
C ARG A 6 29.80 5.51 -52.55
N PRO A 7 28.92 6.25 -51.85
CA PRO A 7 29.32 7.04 -50.70
C PRO A 7 29.80 6.12 -49.58
N ARG A 8 31.07 6.29 -49.15
CA ARG A 8 31.72 5.48 -48.10
C ARG A 8 31.48 6.01 -46.67
N GLY A 9 30.70 7.08 -46.50
CA GLY A 9 30.50 7.76 -45.20
C GLY A 9 29.33 7.26 -44.35
N ALA A 10 28.40 6.46 -44.89
CA ALA A 10 27.14 6.15 -44.21
C ALA A 10 27.23 5.05 -43.12
N ARG A 11 28.27 4.21 -43.12
CA ARG A 11 28.35 3.06 -42.20
C ARG A 11 28.74 3.43 -40.76
N GLY A 12 29.58 4.45 -40.56
CA GLY A 12 30.03 4.85 -39.22
C GLY A 12 28.96 5.58 -38.40
N ILE A 13 28.12 6.36 -39.08
CA ILE A 13 27.03 7.14 -38.45
C ILE A 13 25.91 6.22 -37.96
N ILE A 14 25.60 5.13 -38.67
CA ILE A 14 24.54 4.19 -38.27
C ILE A 14 24.85 3.50 -36.94
N LEU A 15 26.12 3.15 -36.66
CA LEU A 15 26.49 2.55 -35.37
C LEU A 15 26.30 3.54 -34.21
N LEU A 16 26.62 4.82 -34.43
CA LEU A 16 26.43 5.87 -33.44
C LEU A 16 24.94 6.12 -33.19
N GLU A 17 24.12 6.13 -34.24
CA GLU A 17 22.67 6.31 -34.16
C GLU A 17 21.99 5.19 -33.36
N VAL A 18 22.39 3.93 -33.60
CA VAL A 18 21.92 2.78 -32.83
C VAL A 18 22.39 2.87 -31.37
N LEU A 19 23.64 3.26 -31.12
CA LEU A 19 24.16 3.40 -29.75
C LEU A 19 23.39 4.46 -28.96
N ILE A 20 23.11 5.62 -29.57
CA ILE A 20 22.31 6.69 -28.97
C ILE A 20 20.87 6.21 -28.75
N SER A 21 20.28 5.51 -29.72
CA SER A 21 18.92 4.95 -29.59
C SER A 21 18.82 3.97 -28.43
N VAL A 22 19.77 3.05 -28.30
CA VAL A 22 19.84 2.09 -27.18
C VAL A 22 20.10 2.80 -25.86
N LEU A 23 20.95 3.84 -25.83
CA LEU A 23 21.21 4.64 -24.64
C LEU A 23 19.94 5.34 -24.13
N VAL A 24 19.23 6.03 -25.02
CA VAL A 24 17.98 6.73 -24.69
C VAL A 24 16.91 5.71 -24.26
N LEU A 25 16.79 4.59 -24.96
CA LEU A 25 15.88 3.50 -24.60
C LEU A 25 16.19 2.94 -23.21
N ALA A 26 17.46 2.73 -22.88
CA ALA A 26 17.88 2.22 -21.58
C ALA A 26 17.48 3.17 -20.44
N PHE A 27 17.68 4.49 -20.60
CA PHE A 27 17.18 5.47 -19.63
C PHE A 27 15.67 5.45 -19.50
N GLY A 28 14.94 5.30 -20.61
CA GLY A 28 13.48 5.17 -20.60
C GLY A 28 13.00 3.98 -19.77
N VAL A 29 13.60 2.81 -19.97
CA VAL A 29 13.25 1.58 -19.21
C VAL A 29 13.56 1.73 -17.73
N LEU A 30 14.73 2.28 -17.37
CA LEU A 30 15.09 2.53 -15.97
C LEU A 30 14.11 3.48 -15.29
N GLY A 31 13.67 4.53 -16.00
CA GLY A 31 12.65 5.45 -15.51
C GLY A 31 11.33 4.75 -15.20
N ILE A 32 10.86 3.88 -16.09
CA ILE A 32 9.62 3.11 -15.89
C ILE A 32 9.75 2.13 -14.72
N ILE A 33 10.89 1.44 -14.58
CA ILE A 33 11.12 0.53 -13.45
C ILE A 33 11.06 1.28 -12.12
N GLY A 34 11.65 2.49 -12.05
CA GLY A 34 11.56 3.35 -10.87
C GLY A 34 10.11 3.73 -10.52
N LEU A 35 9.31 4.10 -11.52
CA LEU A 35 7.89 4.40 -11.34
C LEU A 35 7.09 3.18 -10.89
N GLN A 36 7.37 2.00 -11.46
CA GLN A 36 6.72 0.75 -11.05
C GLN A 36 7.04 0.40 -9.60
N ALA A 37 8.30 0.52 -9.18
CA ALA A 37 8.71 0.29 -7.80
C ALA A 37 7.99 1.23 -6.82
N ALA A 38 7.87 2.52 -7.16
CA ALA A 38 7.12 3.47 -6.35
C ALA A 38 5.62 3.11 -6.29
N ALA A 39 5.01 2.76 -7.43
CA ALA A 39 3.61 2.38 -7.49
C ALA A 39 3.29 1.15 -6.63
N ILE A 40 4.18 0.15 -6.60
CA ILE A 40 4.04 -1.04 -5.74
C ILE A 40 4.04 -0.63 -4.26
N GLN A 41 4.95 0.26 -3.85
CA GLN A 41 5.02 0.75 -2.46
C GLN A 41 3.73 1.50 -2.07
N HIS A 42 3.24 2.38 -2.93
CA HIS A 42 1.98 3.08 -2.70
C HIS A 42 0.78 2.12 -2.62
N THR A 43 0.70 1.15 -3.51
CA THR A 43 -0.36 0.13 -3.52
C THR A 43 -0.32 -0.70 -2.24
N THR A 44 0.87 -1.09 -1.79
CA THR A 44 1.06 -1.84 -0.54
C THR A 44 0.63 -1.01 0.68
N SER A 45 1.02 0.26 0.74
CA SER A 45 0.58 1.18 1.81
C SER A 45 -0.94 1.34 1.83
N ALA A 46 -1.56 1.51 0.65
CA ALA A 46 -3.00 1.62 0.53
C ALA A 46 -3.69 0.33 0.99
N LYS A 47 -3.17 -0.84 0.60
CA LYS A 47 -3.69 -2.14 1.06
C LYS A 47 -3.69 -2.24 2.58
N TYR A 48 -2.61 -1.89 3.27
CA TYR A 48 -2.60 -1.93 4.74
C TYR A 48 -3.67 -1.01 5.35
N ARG A 49 -3.88 0.20 4.81
CA ARG A 49 -4.94 1.09 5.30
C ARG A 49 -6.33 0.51 5.08
N THR A 50 -6.56 -0.11 3.93
CA THR A 50 -7.82 -0.79 3.62
C THR A 50 -8.07 -1.96 4.56
N ASP A 51 -7.07 -2.83 4.76
CA ASP A 51 -7.15 -3.98 5.65
C ASP A 51 -7.41 -3.53 7.10
N ALA A 52 -6.71 -2.48 7.58
CA ALA A 52 -6.92 -1.91 8.91
C ALA A 52 -8.33 -1.30 9.08
N SER A 53 -8.81 -0.57 8.07
CA SER A 53 -10.16 -0.01 8.06
C SER A 53 -11.22 -1.11 8.07
N PHE A 54 -11.01 -2.19 7.34
CA PHE A 54 -11.89 -3.34 7.32
C PHE A 54 -11.97 -3.99 8.71
N ILE A 55 -10.82 -4.22 9.37
CA ILE A 55 -10.79 -4.78 10.74
C ILE A 55 -11.52 -3.87 11.74
N ALA A 56 -11.31 -2.56 11.66
CA ALA A 56 -11.96 -1.62 12.54
C ALA A 56 -13.49 -1.61 12.34
N ASN A 57 -13.95 -1.59 11.08
CA ASN A 57 -15.36 -1.62 10.75
C ASN A 57 -16.03 -2.95 11.12
N ALA A 58 -15.35 -4.08 10.89
CA ALA A 58 -15.83 -5.39 11.31
C ALA A 58 -16.06 -5.44 12.83
N ARG A 59 -15.11 -4.88 13.61
CA ARG A 59 -15.24 -4.79 15.07
C ARG A 59 -16.43 -3.93 15.49
N ILE A 60 -16.67 -2.80 14.82
CA ILE A 60 -17.86 -1.99 15.07
C ILE A 60 -19.13 -2.78 14.76
N GLY A 61 -19.16 -3.50 13.63
CA GLY A 61 -20.27 -4.38 13.26
C GLY A 61 -20.57 -5.44 14.31
N GLU A 62 -19.54 -6.07 14.89
CA GLU A 62 -19.70 -7.03 16.00
C GLU A 62 -20.36 -6.38 17.23
N ILE A 63 -19.97 -5.15 17.57
CA ILE A 63 -20.53 -4.42 18.71
C ILE A 63 -22.00 -4.08 18.47
N TRP A 64 -22.36 -3.68 17.25
CA TRP A 64 -23.74 -3.37 16.87
C TRP A 64 -24.64 -4.60 16.88
N ALA A 65 -24.14 -5.73 16.37
CA ALA A 65 -24.89 -6.98 16.31
C ALA A 65 -24.94 -7.73 17.65
N GLY A 66 -24.03 -7.41 18.58
CA GLY A 66 -23.87 -8.12 19.84
C GLY A 66 -25.06 -7.95 20.80
N PRO A 67 -25.50 -9.02 21.49
CA PRO A 67 -26.55 -8.92 22.51
C PRO A 67 -26.06 -8.22 23.79
N ASN A 68 -24.75 -8.10 23.98
CA ASN A 68 -24.13 -7.52 25.17
C ASN A 68 -24.11 -5.98 25.15
N ALA A 69 -23.88 -5.36 26.32
CA ALA A 69 -23.68 -3.93 26.41
C ALA A 69 -22.33 -3.53 25.77
N PRO A 70 -22.22 -2.36 25.12
CA PRO A 70 -20.99 -1.92 24.45
C PRO A 70 -19.74 -1.98 25.33
N GLY A 71 -19.88 -1.74 26.64
CA GLY A 71 -18.80 -1.74 27.62
C GLY A 71 -17.99 -3.05 27.70
N THR A 72 -18.54 -4.19 27.27
CA THR A 72 -17.83 -5.48 27.30
C THR A 72 -16.84 -5.68 26.16
N PHE A 73 -16.87 -4.82 25.14
CA PHE A 73 -16.03 -4.95 23.94
C PHE A 73 -14.71 -4.17 24.02
N GLY A 74 -14.46 -3.50 25.14
CA GLY A 74 -13.22 -2.77 25.39
C GLY A 74 -12.02 -3.70 25.37
N GLU A 75 -11.00 -3.32 24.60
CA GLU A 75 -9.78 -4.12 24.46
C GLU A 75 -8.59 -3.19 24.20
N ALA A 76 -7.39 -3.63 24.57
CA ALA A 76 -6.15 -2.92 24.29
C ALA A 76 -5.15 -3.86 23.63
N ASP A 77 -4.47 -3.35 22.59
CA ASP A 77 -3.35 -3.99 21.91
C ASP A 77 -3.60 -5.45 21.48
N THR A 78 -4.84 -5.75 21.10
CA THR A 78 -5.24 -7.08 20.63
C THR A 78 -4.58 -7.35 19.29
N ASP A 79 -3.95 -8.52 19.15
CA ASP A 79 -3.29 -8.89 17.90
C ASP A 79 -4.31 -9.11 16.79
N VAL A 80 -4.13 -8.39 15.68
CA VAL A 80 -4.95 -8.50 14.48
C VAL A 80 -4.10 -8.70 13.23
N SER A 81 -2.85 -9.15 13.41
CA SER A 81 -1.89 -9.31 12.31
C SER A 81 -2.36 -10.32 11.25
N ALA A 82 -3.18 -11.28 11.66
CA ALA A 82 -3.80 -12.31 10.82
C ALA A 82 -5.32 -12.41 11.05
N ALA A 83 -5.99 -11.29 11.35
CA ALA A 83 -7.41 -11.29 11.70
C ALA A 83 -8.34 -11.85 10.60
N PHE A 84 -7.94 -11.76 9.32
CA PHE A 84 -8.74 -12.26 8.20
C PHE A 84 -7.86 -12.93 7.13
N PRO A 85 -8.37 -13.95 6.42
CA PRO A 85 -7.71 -14.49 5.23
C PRO A 85 -7.48 -13.40 4.17
N GLY A 86 -6.23 -13.18 3.77
CA GLY A 86 -5.85 -12.19 2.76
C GLY A 86 -5.65 -10.76 3.28
N ALA A 87 -5.95 -10.50 4.56
CA ALA A 87 -5.53 -9.29 5.26
C ALA A 87 -4.30 -9.61 6.10
N SER A 88 -3.17 -8.95 5.83
CA SER A 88 -2.01 -9.03 6.72
C SER A 88 -1.58 -7.63 7.10
N LEU A 89 -1.56 -7.39 8.40
CA LEU A 89 -1.07 -6.15 8.99
C LEU A 89 0.19 -6.48 9.78
N PRO A 90 1.37 -6.16 9.24
CA PRO A 90 2.63 -6.34 9.97
C PRO A 90 2.57 -5.61 11.32
N ASN A 91 2.76 -6.36 12.41
CA ASN A 91 2.59 -5.87 13.78
C ASN A 91 1.22 -5.20 14.04
N GLY A 92 0.17 -5.73 13.41
CA GLY A 92 -1.20 -5.23 13.50
C GLY A 92 -1.78 -5.36 14.91
N LYS A 93 -2.13 -4.24 15.55
CA LYS A 93 -2.80 -4.20 16.85
C LYS A 93 -4.12 -3.44 16.77
N ARG A 94 -5.12 -3.86 17.56
CA ARG A 94 -6.42 -3.20 17.67
C ARG A 94 -6.69 -2.85 19.13
N THR A 95 -7.15 -1.62 19.35
CA THR A 95 -7.58 -1.10 20.64
C THR A 95 -8.98 -0.50 20.50
N THR A 96 -9.91 -0.97 21.32
CA THR A 96 -11.30 -0.51 21.34
C THR A 96 -11.54 0.20 22.66
N THR A 97 -11.89 1.49 22.59
CA THR A 97 -12.23 2.32 23.75
C THR A 97 -13.68 2.73 23.67
N ILE A 98 -14.39 2.68 24.79
CA ILE A 98 -15.82 3.01 24.89
C ILE A 98 -15.99 4.14 25.89
N ALA A 99 -16.67 5.20 25.48
CA ALA A 99 -17.01 6.35 26.31
C ALA A 99 -18.52 6.65 26.15
N GLY A 100 -19.32 6.13 27.08
CA GLY A 100 -20.79 6.13 26.94
C GLY A 100 -21.20 5.33 25.70
N GLU A 101 -21.97 5.95 24.80
CA GLU A 101 -22.41 5.36 23.54
C GLU A 101 -21.36 5.48 22.42
N ARG A 102 -20.25 6.19 22.64
CA ARG A 102 -19.22 6.38 21.62
C ARG A 102 -18.17 5.28 21.71
N VAL A 103 -18.04 4.50 20.63
CA VAL A 103 -17.03 3.45 20.48
C VAL A 103 -15.96 3.95 19.51
N THR A 104 -14.71 3.97 19.96
CA THR A 104 -13.53 4.32 19.16
C THR A 104 -12.66 3.09 18.99
N VAL A 105 -12.57 2.59 17.77
CA VAL A 105 -11.70 1.47 17.38
C VAL A 105 -10.48 2.03 16.67
N THR A 106 -9.31 1.80 17.23
CA THR A 106 -8.02 2.16 16.66
C THR A 106 -7.30 0.91 16.22
N VAL A 107 -6.87 0.87 14.96
CA VAL A 107 -6.02 -0.19 14.42
C VAL A 107 -4.68 0.41 14.04
N THR A 108 -3.59 -0.19 14.52
CA THR A 108 -2.22 0.24 14.25
C THR A 108 -1.46 -0.85 13.51
N TRP A 109 -0.51 -0.47 12.65
CA TRP A 109 0.42 -1.39 12.01
C TRP A 109 1.74 -0.70 11.72
N GLN A 110 2.80 -1.48 11.51
CA GLN A 110 4.12 -0.97 11.13
C GLN A 110 4.64 -1.78 9.96
N ALA A 111 4.68 -1.16 8.77
CA ALA A 111 5.18 -1.83 7.58
C ALA A 111 6.63 -2.30 7.76
N PRO A 112 7.06 -3.39 7.10
CA PRO A 112 8.43 -3.88 7.21
C PRO A 112 9.43 -2.78 6.79
N GLY A 113 10.40 -2.48 7.66
CA GLY A 113 11.39 -1.43 7.42
C GLY A 113 10.89 0.00 7.63
N ALA A 114 9.65 0.21 8.06
CA ALA A 114 9.16 1.53 8.45
C ALA A 114 9.51 1.84 9.91
N ASP A 115 10.05 3.03 10.18
CA ASP A 115 10.36 3.47 11.55
C ASP A 115 9.13 3.98 12.32
N ARG A 116 8.03 4.27 11.60
CA ARG A 116 6.82 4.87 12.16
C ARG A 116 5.64 3.90 12.13
N VAL A 117 4.96 3.80 13.27
CA VAL A 117 3.66 3.13 13.40
C VAL A 117 2.59 3.97 12.70
N SER A 118 1.84 3.33 11.80
CA SER A 118 0.67 3.89 11.13
C SER A 118 -0.60 3.47 11.85
N ASN A 119 -1.67 4.26 11.71
CA ASN A 119 -2.95 3.96 12.32
C ASN A 119 -4.15 4.33 11.43
N VAL A 120 -5.28 3.71 11.75
CA VAL A 120 -6.63 4.08 11.33
C VAL A 120 -7.49 4.12 12.58
N VAL A 121 -8.32 5.16 12.69
CA VAL A 121 -9.28 5.32 13.78
C VAL A 121 -10.67 5.37 13.17
N VAL A 122 -11.54 4.46 13.60
CA VAL A 122 -12.95 4.47 13.25
C VAL A 122 -13.76 4.70 14.51
N VAL A 123 -14.71 5.62 14.43
CA VAL A 123 -15.58 5.97 15.55
C VAL A 123 -17.03 5.74 15.15
N ALA A 124 -17.76 5.04 16.00
CA ALA A 124 -19.20 4.85 15.86
C ALA A 124 -19.93 5.26 17.14
N HIS A 125 -21.18 5.66 16.96
CA HIS A 125 -22.13 5.82 18.06
C HIS A 125 -23.02 4.58 18.10
N VAL A 126 -23.11 3.95 19.27
CA VAL A 126 -23.88 2.73 19.55
C VAL A 126 -24.83 3.05 20.70
N ALA A 127 -26.06 3.42 20.35
CA ALA A 127 -27.15 3.54 21.30
C ALA A 127 -27.89 2.19 21.35
N LYS A 128 -28.18 1.70 22.55
CA LYS A 128 -28.91 0.44 22.77
C LYS A 128 -30.07 0.65 23.70
#